data_AF-A0A2G2Z1E5-F1
#
_entry.id   AF-A0A2G2Z1E5-F1
#
_cell.length_a   1.000
_cell.length_b   1.000
_cell.length_c   1.000
_cell.angle_alpha   90.00
_cell.angle_beta   90.00
_cell.angle_gamma   90.00
#
_symmetry.space_group_name_H-M   'P 1'
#
loop_
_entity.id
_entity.type
_entity.pdbx_description
1 polymer ?
#
loop_
_entity_poly.entity_id
_entity_poly.type
_entity_poly.pdbx_seq_one_letter_code
_entity_poly.pdbx_strand_id
1 'polypeptide(L)'
;MSFDVLVWYCKPVANGIWAKETDSSFGAYTPCAIESADCISSVVLFFLCAYRLWLVRMDHKVRRFQLRSKYYNYILILLGSCCAAEPLLRLFMGISIFNLDPETDLAPFEMVSLSIEALAWISIIVMNLVETNVYIKEFRWYVRFGVIYVLVGELVILKFVVSMQSFYSRFTLYIYYSSVIYQILFGSLLLVHLPHLCPFPGYVPLRSEFIDDNNGETILGADHICPERYASILSRISFGWITPLLRRGYHRPITEKDVWKLDSWDKTETLSARFQRCWAEECRRKKPWLLRALNCSLGGRLVVIFVSLWDHCCLIVS
;
A
#
# COMPACT_ATOMS: atom_id res chain seq x y z
N MET A 1 -19.76 -27.06 -14.26
CA MET A 1 -20.12 -25.65 -13.97
C MET A 1 -18.90 -24.75 -13.78
N SER A 2 -18.07 -24.87 -12.73
CA SER A 2 -16.91 -23.95 -12.57
C SER A 2 -15.86 -24.07 -13.69
N PHE A 3 -15.64 -25.28 -14.22
CA PHE A 3 -14.70 -25.50 -15.33
C PHE A 3 -15.23 -24.99 -16.67
N ASP A 4 -16.54 -25.06 -16.93
CA ASP A 4 -17.14 -24.59 -18.18
C ASP A 4 -17.04 -23.06 -18.32
N VAL A 5 -17.20 -22.34 -17.20
CA VAL A 5 -17.03 -20.88 -17.15
C VAL A 5 -15.56 -20.50 -17.39
N LEU A 6 -14.62 -21.23 -16.80
CA LEU A 6 -13.19 -20.98 -16.99
C LEU A 6 -12.77 -21.23 -18.45
N VAL A 7 -13.27 -22.29 -19.08
CA VAL A 7 -13.00 -22.60 -20.49
C VAL A 7 -13.60 -21.55 -21.41
N TRP A 8 -14.81 -21.07 -21.13
CA TRP A 8 -15.43 -19.98 -21.90
C TRP A 8 -14.66 -18.66 -21.77
N TYR A 9 -14.20 -18.34 -20.55
CA TYR A 9 -13.47 -17.11 -20.26
C TYR A 9 -12.05 -17.12 -20.85
N CYS A 10 -11.29 -18.20 -20.64
CA CYS A 10 -9.89 -18.28 -21.05
C CYS A 10 -9.67 -18.75 -22.50
N LYS A 11 -10.67 -19.39 -23.14
CA LYS A 11 -10.57 -19.99 -24.49
C LYS A 11 -9.22 -20.69 -24.76
N PRO A 12 -8.82 -21.71 -23.97
CA PRO A 12 -7.51 -22.33 -24.08
C PRO A 12 -7.33 -23.08 -25.41
N VAL A 13 -6.19 -22.87 -26.09
CA VAL A 13 -5.84 -23.58 -27.33
C VAL A 13 -4.97 -24.80 -27.01
N ALA A 14 -5.55 -26.00 -27.07
CA ALA A 14 -4.93 -27.25 -26.62
C ALA A 14 -3.61 -27.63 -27.34
N ASN A 15 -3.36 -27.10 -28.54
CA ASN A 15 -2.13 -27.33 -29.32
C ASN A 15 -1.41 -26.02 -29.72
N GLY A 16 -1.76 -24.91 -29.05
CA GLY A 16 -1.19 -23.59 -29.33
C GLY A 16 0.26 -23.47 -28.89
N ILE A 17 0.93 -22.40 -29.31
CA ILE A 17 2.34 -22.12 -28.99
C ILE A 17 2.58 -22.14 -27.47
N TRP A 18 1.65 -21.58 -26.68
CA TRP A 18 1.70 -21.61 -25.22
C TRP A 18 1.67 -23.02 -24.62
N ALA A 19 0.93 -23.95 -25.20
CA ALA A 19 0.86 -25.34 -24.73
C ALA A 19 2.10 -26.15 -25.08
N LYS A 20 2.85 -25.75 -26.14
CA LYS A 20 4.09 -26.42 -26.57
C LYS A 20 5.32 -25.89 -25.86
N GLU A 21 5.36 -24.59 -25.59
CA GLU A 21 6.54 -23.92 -25.04
C GLU A 21 6.60 -23.96 -23.50
N THR A 22 5.47 -24.22 -22.84
CA THR A 22 5.43 -24.40 -21.39
C THR A 22 5.30 -25.89 -21.07
N ASP A 23 6.31 -26.48 -20.42
CA ASP A 23 6.39 -27.93 -20.08
C ASP A 23 5.30 -28.42 -19.09
N SER A 24 4.24 -27.64 -18.88
CA SER A 24 3.20 -27.87 -17.88
C SER A 24 1.88 -28.29 -18.52
N SER A 25 1.17 -29.23 -17.88
CA SER A 25 -0.17 -29.69 -18.33
C SER A 25 -1.23 -28.58 -18.42
N PHE A 26 -0.96 -27.39 -17.83
CA PHE A 26 -1.83 -26.20 -17.88
C PHE A 26 -1.27 -25.09 -18.78
N GLY A 27 -0.32 -25.42 -19.67
CA GLY A 27 0.36 -24.44 -20.52
C GLY A 27 -0.58 -23.56 -21.34
N ALA A 28 -1.67 -24.13 -21.84
CA ALA A 28 -2.72 -23.41 -22.59
C ALA A 28 -3.48 -22.35 -21.76
N TYR A 29 -3.45 -22.43 -20.42
CA TYR A 29 -4.10 -21.45 -19.53
C TYR A 29 -3.14 -20.38 -19.02
N THR A 30 -1.83 -20.52 -19.27
CA THR A 30 -0.79 -19.59 -18.81
C THR A 30 -1.11 -18.13 -19.15
N PRO A 31 -1.56 -17.79 -20.38
CA PRO A 31 -1.97 -16.43 -20.68
C PRO A 31 -3.08 -15.88 -19.80
N CYS A 32 -4.15 -16.66 -19.63
CA CYS A 32 -5.30 -16.26 -18.84
C CYS A 32 -4.92 -16.10 -17.35
N ALA A 33 -4.04 -16.96 -16.83
CA ALA A 33 -3.59 -16.91 -15.45
C ALA A 33 -2.70 -15.67 -15.17
N ILE A 34 -1.79 -15.35 -16.08
CA ILE A 34 -0.91 -14.18 -15.94
C ILE A 34 -1.74 -12.89 -16.08
N GLU A 35 -2.57 -12.80 -17.11
CA GLU A 35 -3.40 -11.62 -17.38
C GLU A 35 -4.42 -11.38 -16.27
N SER A 36 -5.02 -12.44 -15.71
CA SER A 36 -5.94 -12.30 -14.58
C SER A 36 -5.23 -11.82 -13.30
N ALA A 37 -3.97 -12.23 -13.07
CA ALA A 37 -3.18 -11.73 -11.95
C ALA A 37 -2.85 -10.23 -12.11
N ASP A 38 -2.51 -9.80 -13.31
CA ASP A 38 -2.29 -8.37 -13.62
C ASP A 38 -3.60 -7.57 -13.46
N CYS A 39 -4.70 -8.10 -13.99
CA CYS A 39 -6.02 -7.51 -13.87
C CYS A 39 -6.41 -7.23 -12.41
N ILE A 40 -6.14 -8.17 -11.48
CA ILE A 40 -6.38 -7.97 -10.04
C ILE A 40 -5.61 -6.75 -9.52
N SER A 41 -4.34 -6.61 -9.91
CA SER A 41 -3.50 -5.46 -9.52
C SER A 41 -4.07 -4.14 -10.04
N SER A 42 -4.53 -4.13 -11.29
CA SER A 42 -5.19 -2.98 -11.92
C SER A 42 -6.52 -2.61 -11.27
N VAL A 43 -7.33 -3.59 -10.85
CA VAL A 43 -8.57 -3.39 -10.08
C VAL A 43 -8.26 -2.73 -8.74
N VAL A 44 -7.26 -3.24 -8.00
CA VAL A 44 -6.84 -2.67 -6.71
C VAL A 44 -6.41 -1.22 -6.89
N LEU A 45 -5.60 -0.93 -7.91
CA LEU A 45 -5.14 0.42 -8.24
C LEU A 45 -6.31 1.37 -8.54
N PHE A 46 -7.28 0.93 -9.34
CA PHE A 46 -8.50 1.69 -9.63
C PHE A 46 -9.26 2.06 -8.34
N PHE A 47 -9.50 1.09 -7.45
CA PHE A 47 -10.20 1.35 -6.20
C PHE A 47 -9.43 2.27 -5.26
N LEU A 48 -8.09 2.15 -5.18
CA LEU A 48 -7.24 3.04 -4.40
C LEU A 48 -7.33 4.49 -4.92
N CYS A 49 -7.30 4.66 -6.25
CA CYS A 49 -7.46 5.97 -6.88
C CYS A 49 -8.87 6.56 -6.65
N ALA A 50 -9.92 5.74 -6.78
CA ALA A 50 -11.30 6.16 -6.55
C ALA A 50 -11.54 6.56 -5.07
N TYR A 51 -11.05 5.76 -4.12
CA TYR A 51 -11.14 6.06 -2.69
C TYR A 51 -10.45 7.37 -2.35
N ARG A 52 -9.26 7.61 -2.92
CA ARG A 52 -8.52 8.85 -2.70
C ARG A 52 -9.21 10.06 -3.33
N LEU A 53 -9.78 9.92 -4.52
CA LEU A 53 -10.57 10.97 -5.15
C LEU A 53 -11.83 11.31 -4.32
N TRP A 54 -12.48 10.29 -3.77
CA TRP A 54 -13.60 10.45 -2.84
C TRP A 54 -13.17 11.21 -1.57
N LEU A 55 -12.03 10.84 -0.98
CA LEU A 55 -11.47 11.50 0.21
C LEU A 55 -11.15 12.98 -0.06
N VAL A 56 -10.65 13.32 -1.25
CA VAL A 56 -10.42 14.72 -1.67
C VAL A 56 -11.74 15.49 -1.79
N ARG A 57 -12.81 14.85 -2.28
CA ARG A 57 -14.09 15.50 -2.58
C ARG A 57 -14.99 15.66 -1.36
N MET A 58 -15.06 14.64 -0.49
CA MET A 58 -16.03 14.55 0.61
C MET A 58 -15.46 14.91 1.97
N ASP A 59 -14.16 14.73 2.22
CA ASP A 59 -13.59 14.95 3.55
C ASP A 59 -13.21 16.42 3.76
N HIS A 60 -13.88 17.05 4.72
CA HIS A 60 -13.60 18.42 5.16
C HIS A 60 -12.55 18.48 6.28
N LYS A 61 -12.24 17.34 6.92
CA LYS A 61 -11.30 17.27 8.06
C LYS A 61 -9.84 17.15 7.62
N VAL A 62 -9.59 16.71 6.38
CA VAL A 62 -8.24 16.47 5.87
C VAL A 62 -7.58 17.79 5.45
N ARG A 63 -6.33 17.99 5.87
CA ARG A 63 -5.56 19.21 5.55
C ARG A 63 -5.24 19.28 4.06
N ARG A 64 -5.65 20.38 3.44
CA ARG A 64 -5.42 20.69 2.03
C ARG A 64 -4.15 21.52 1.88
N PHE A 65 -3.33 21.15 0.90
CA PHE A 65 -2.11 21.85 0.54
C PHE A 65 -2.19 22.31 -0.91
N GLN A 66 -1.40 23.32 -1.26
CA GLN A 66 -1.22 23.73 -2.64
C GLN A 66 0.21 23.40 -3.08
N LEU A 67 0.35 22.92 -4.31
CA LEU A 67 1.67 22.66 -4.89
C LEU A 67 2.35 23.97 -5.25
N ARG A 68 3.62 24.11 -4.90
CA ARG A 68 4.45 25.26 -5.29
C ARG A 68 4.75 25.26 -6.79
N SER A 69 4.98 24.09 -7.38
CA SER A 69 5.19 23.91 -8.81
C SER A 69 4.23 22.84 -9.34
N LYS A 70 3.49 23.18 -10.39
CA LYS A 70 2.52 22.28 -11.05
C LYS A 70 3.15 21.43 -12.16
N TYR A 71 4.33 21.83 -12.65
CA TYR A 71 5.01 21.23 -13.80
C TYR A 71 5.18 19.71 -13.68
N TYR A 72 5.58 19.24 -12.51
CA TYR A 72 5.79 17.82 -12.25
C TYR A 72 4.50 16.99 -12.38
N ASN A 73 3.37 17.49 -11.87
CA ASN A 73 2.08 16.79 -12.04
C ASN A 73 1.62 16.80 -13.50
N TYR A 74 1.94 17.85 -14.27
CA TYR A 74 1.69 17.85 -15.71
C TYR A 74 2.52 16.79 -16.44
N ILE A 75 3.77 16.55 -16.05
CA ILE A 75 4.59 15.44 -16.58
C ILE A 75 3.95 14.09 -16.23
N LEU A 76 3.50 13.89 -14.99
CA LEU A 76 2.81 12.65 -14.59
C LEU A 76 1.52 12.43 -15.38
N ILE A 77 0.73 13.49 -15.63
CA ILE A 77 -0.49 13.42 -16.44
C ILE A 77 -0.15 13.06 -17.90
N LEU A 78 0.93 13.62 -18.45
CA LEU A 78 1.37 13.30 -19.81
C LEU A 78 1.79 11.83 -19.92
N LEU A 79 2.64 11.35 -19.01
CA LEU A 79 3.07 9.96 -18.98
C LEU A 79 1.90 8.99 -18.73
N GLY A 80 0.99 9.34 -17.81
CA GLY A 80 -0.22 8.57 -17.57
C GLY A 80 -1.14 8.50 -18.79
N SER A 81 -1.25 9.59 -19.56
CA SER A 81 -1.99 9.61 -20.83
C SER A 81 -1.37 8.68 -21.87
N CYS A 82 -0.04 8.62 -21.96
CA CYS A 82 0.65 7.66 -22.83
C CYS A 82 0.37 6.21 -22.40
N CYS A 83 0.37 5.93 -21.09
CA CYS A 83 0.04 4.60 -20.57
C CYS A 83 -1.42 4.23 -20.84
N ALA A 84 -2.37 5.17 -20.70
CA ALA A 84 -3.78 4.93 -21.01
C ALA A 84 -4.05 4.73 -22.52
N ALA A 85 -3.23 5.31 -23.39
CA ALA A 85 -3.41 5.21 -24.83
C ALA A 85 -3.17 3.78 -25.34
N GLU A 86 -2.22 3.03 -24.78
CA GLU A 86 -1.93 1.67 -25.21
C GLU A 86 -3.15 0.72 -25.10
N PRO A 87 -3.75 0.48 -23.92
CA PRO A 87 -4.86 -0.46 -23.80
C PRO A 87 -6.07 0.00 -24.62
N LEU A 88 -6.31 1.31 -24.74
CA LEU A 88 -7.35 1.85 -25.62
C LEU A 88 -7.07 1.58 -27.11
N LEU A 89 -5.83 1.76 -27.55
CA LEU A 89 -5.44 1.48 -28.93
C LEU A 89 -5.53 -0.01 -29.24
N ARG A 90 -5.17 -0.89 -28.29
CA ARG A 90 -5.32 -2.35 -28.45
C ARG A 90 -6.78 -2.77 -28.52
N LEU A 91 -7.62 -2.23 -27.63
CA LEU A 91 -9.05 -2.50 -27.62
C LEU A 91 -9.71 -2.02 -28.92
N PHE A 92 -9.31 -0.85 -29.43
CA PHE A 92 -9.83 -0.30 -30.69
C PHE A 92 -9.36 -1.07 -31.93
N MET A 93 -8.07 -1.45 -31.99
CA MET A 93 -7.50 -2.17 -33.14
C MET A 93 -7.72 -3.69 -33.07
N GLY A 94 -8.26 -4.21 -31.96
CA GLY A 94 -8.46 -5.65 -31.77
C GLY A 94 -7.15 -6.44 -31.74
N ILE A 95 -6.03 -5.83 -31.32
CA ILE A 95 -4.71 -6.48 -31.30
C ILE A 95 -4.56 -7.24 -29.98
N SER A 96 -4.39 -8.55 -30.09
CA SER A 96 -4.12 -9.44 -28.95
C SER A 96 -2.62 -9.75 -28.83
N ILE A 97 -2.14 -9.85 -27.58
CA ILE A 97 -0.79 -10.35 -27.25
C ILE A 97 -0.80 -11.86 -27.01
N PHE A 98 -1.88 -12.44 -26.50
CA PHE A 98 -1.83 -13.85 -26.10
C PHE A 98 -2.41 -14.80 -27.14
N ASN A 99 -3.32 -14.29 -27.97
CA ASN A 99 -3.82 -14.96 -29.14
C ASN A 99 -2.87 -14.75 -30.34
N LEU A 100 -2.14 -15.81 -30.68
CA LEU A 100 -1.17 -15.86 -31.79
C LEU A 100 -1.81 -16.40 -33.09
N ASP A 101 -3.07 -16.83 -33.03
CA ASP A 101 -3.80 -17.37 -34.18
C ASP A 101 -4.68 -16.27 -34.83
N PRO A 102 -4.54 -16.03 -36.14
CA PRO A 102 -5.15 -14.88 -36.84
C PRO A 102 -6.68 -14.96 -37.03
N GLU A 103 -7.34 -16.06 -36.67
CA GLU A 103 -8.76 -16.31 -36.99
C GLU A 103 -9.74 -16.08 -35.82
N THR A 104 -9.27 -15.63 -34.66
CA THR A 104 -10.11 -15.51 -33.47
C THR A 104 -10.19 -14.09 -32.95
N ASP A 105 -11.42 -13.59 -32.80
CA ASP A 105 -11.74 -12.35 -32.08
C ASP A 105 -11.08 -12.31 -30.70
N LEU A 106 -10.83 -11.09 -30.19
CA LEU A 106 -10.24 -10.82 -28.88
C LEU A 106 -10.90 -11.71 -27.81
N ALA A 107 -10.08 -12.40 -27.01
CA ALA A 107 -10.61 -13.28 -26.00
C ALA A 107 -11.36 -12.45 -24.92
N PRO A 108 -12.45 -12.97 -24.32
CA PRO A 108 -13.24 -12.19 -23.38
C PRO A 108 -12.42 -11.78 -22.14
N PHE A 109 -11.42 -12.58 -21.74
CA PHE A 109 -10.52 -12.21 -20.65
C PHE A 109 -9.62 -11.02 -20.99
N GLU A 110 -9.04 -10.97 -22.19
CA GLU A 110 -8.20 -9.85 -22.65
C GLU A 110 -9.01 -8.56 -22.74
N MET A 111 -10.24 -8.63 -23.27
CA MET A 111 -11.11 -7.47 -23.38
C MET A 111 -11.45 -6.88 -22.01
N VAL A 112 -11.76 -7.73 -21.03
CA VAL A 112 -12.05 -7.31 -19.65
C VAL A 112 -10.81 -6.73 -18.99
N SER A 113 -9.65 -7.39 -19.12
CA SER A 113 -8.39 -6.92 -18.54
C SER A 113 -7.98 -5.55 -19.08
N LEU A 114 -7.93 -5.39 -20.40
CA LEU A 114 -7.59 -4.13 -21.07
C LEU A 114 -8.56 -2.99 -20.71
N SER A 115 -9.85 -3.31 -20.56
CA SER A 115 -10.85 -2.32 -20.13
C SER A 115 -10.57 -1.83 -18.71
N ILE A 116 -10.23 -2.74 -17.80
CA ILE A 116 -9.91 -2.43 -16.40
C ILE A 116 -8.60 -1.64 -16.32
N GLU A 117 -7.58 -2.04 -17.09
CA GLU A 117 -6.29 -1.34 -17.15
C GLU A 117 -6.47 0.10 -17.65
N ALA A 118 -7.23 0.30 -18.73
CA ALA A 118 -7.56 1.64 -19.23
C ALA A 118 -8.29 2.48 -18.17
N LEU A 119 -9.26 1.90 -17.46
CA LEU A 119 -9.97 2.57 -16.37
C LEU A 119 -9.04 2.93 -15.20
N ALA A 120 -8.09 2.05 -14.85
CA ALA A 120 -7.09 2.32 -13.81
C ALA A 120 -6.21 3.51 -14.19
N TRP A 121 -5.65 3.54 -15.40
CA TRP A 121 -4.83 4.67 -15.87
C TRP A 121 -5.62 5.97 -16.00
N ILE A 122 -6.85 5.94 -16.50
CA ILE A 122 -7.73 7.11 -16.52
C ILE A 122 -7.99 7.63 -15.10
N SER A 123 -8.24 6.74 -14.14
CA SER A 123 -8.46 7.13 -12.73
C SER A 123 -7.22 7.81 -12.13
N ILE A 124 -6.01 7.34 -12.48
CA ILE A 124 -4.75 7.98 -12.10
C ILE A 124 -4.63 9.37 -12.71
N ILE A 125 -4.95 9.54 -14.00
CA ILE A 125 -4.90 10.85 -14.67
C ILE A 125 -5.84 11.84 -13.97
N VAL A 126 -7.09 11.43 -13.71
CA VAL A 126 -8.08 12.27 -13.00
C VAL A 126 -7.59 12.62 -11.60
N MET A 127 -7.03 11.66 -10.87
CA MET A 127 -6.45 11.91 -9.54
C MET A 127 -5.31 12.96 -9.63
N ASN A 128 -4.34 12.79 -10.53
CA ASN A 128 -3.24 13.74 -10.69
C ASN A 128 -3.73 15.13 -11.14
N LEU A 129 -4.78 15.21 -11.97
CA LEU A 129 -5.39 16.47 -12.39
C LEU A 129 -6.00 17.22 -11.19
N VAL A 130 -6.73 16.52 -10.33
CA VAL A 130 -7.30 17.13 -9.11
C VAL A 130 -6.19 17.58 -8.16
N GLU A 131 -5.12 16.79 -8.03
CA GLU A 131 -3.98 17.14 -7.20
C GLU A 131 -3.31 18.45 -7.60
N THR A 132 -3.33 18.83 -8.89
CA THR A 132 -2.75 20.11 -9.35
C THR A 132 -3.39 21.34 -8.69
N ASN A 133 -4.64 21.20 -8.23
CA ASN A 133 -5.40 22.26 -7.58
C ASN A 133 -5.42 22.08 -6.06
N VAL A 134 -5.68 20.86 -5.57
CA VAL A 134 -5.80 20.56 -4.14
C VAL A 134 -5.02 19.28 -3.82
N TYR A 135 -4.00 19.41 -2.98
CA TYR A 135 -3.12 18.32 -2.61
C TYR A 135 -3.38 17.78 -1.20
N ILE A 136 -3.45 16.46 -1.07
CA ILE A 136 -3.57 15.74 0.21
C ILE A 136 -2.39 14.76 0.35
N LYS A 137 -1.70 14.83 1.50
CA LYS A 137 -0.56 13.93 1.80
C LYS A 137 -1.00 12.51 2.13
N GLU A 138 -2.17 12.38 2.76
CA GLU A 138 -2.70 11.09 3.19
C GLU A 138 -3.01 10.19 1.99
N PHE A 139 -2.87 8.89 2.22
CA PHE A 139 -3.12 7.81 1.26
C PHE A 139 -2.28 7.79 -0.03
N ARG A 140 -1.36 8.74 -0.27
CA ARG A 140 -0.51 8.74 -1.48
C ARG A 140 0.41 7.53 -1.57
N TRP A 141 0.88 7.00 -0.43
CA TRP A 141 1.78 5.86 -0.40
C TRP A 141 1.11 4.55 -0.84
N TYR A 142 -0.19 4.38 -0.59
CA TYR A 142 -0.94 3.22 -1.08
C TYR A 142 -1.07 3.21 -2.61
N VAL A 143 -1.33 4.38 -3.22
CA VAL A 143 -1.36 4.50 -4.69
C VAL A 143 0.01 4.18 -5.29
N ARG A 144 1.10 4.60 -4.64
CA ARG A 144 2.47 4.22 -5.06
C ARG A 144 2.67 2.71 -5.01
N PHE A 145 2.25 2.05 -3.93
CA PHE A 145 2.32 0.60 -3.84
C PHE A 145 1.51 -0.06 -4.95
N GLY A 146 0.28 0.40 -5.22
CA GLY A 146 -0.53 -0.13 -6.31
C GLY A 146 0.19 -0.06 -7.66
N VAL A 147 0.87 1.05 -7.97
CA VAL A 147 1.69 1.18 -9.18
C VAL A 147 2.88 0.23 -9.20
N ILE A 148 3.53 -0.01 -8.05
CA ILE A 148 4.63 -1.00 -7.97
C ILE A 148 4.11 -2.41 -8.29
N TYR A 149 2.94 -2.79 -7.79
CA TYR A 149 2.35 -4.10 -8.09
C TYR A 149 2.04 -4.29 -9.58
N VAL A 150 1.46 -3.27 -10.22
CA VAL A 150 1.22 -3.28 -11.68
C VAL A 150 2.55 -3.40 -12.43
N LEU A 151 3.59 -2.66 -12.06
CA LEU A 151 4.92 -2.79 -12.68
C LEU A 151 5.52 -4.19 -12.51
N VAL A 152 5.30 -4.85 -11.38
CA VAL A 152 5.76 -6.22 -11.18
C VAL A 152 5.01 -7.19 -12.10
N GLY A 153 3.68 -7.03 -12.25
CA GLY A 153 2.87 -7.80 -13.20
C GLY A 153 3.40 -7.67 -14.64
N GLU A 154 3.66 -6.44 -15.05
CA GLU A 154 4.20 -6.11 -16.38
C GLU A 154 5.59 -6.71 -16.63
N LEU A 155 6.47 -6.71 -15.62
CA LEU A 155 7.79 -7.36 -15.75
C LEU A 155 7.67 -8.88 -15.95
N VAL A 156 6.66 -9.52 -15.35
CA VAL A 156 6.39 -10.94 -15.58
C VAL A 156 5.94 -11.17 -17.01
N ILE A 157 4.98 -10.37 -17.51
CA ILE A 157 4.50 -10.47 -18.90
C ILE A 157 5.64 -10.19 -19.89
N LEU A 158 6.45 -9.17 -19.64
CA LEU A 158 7.60 -8.81 -20.47
C LEU A 158 8.57 -9.97 -20.65
N LYS A 159 8.82 -10.75 -19.59
CA LYS A 159 9.68 -11.95 -19.67
C LYS A 159 9.13 -12.96 -20.68
N PHE A 160 7.83 -13.19 -20.69
CA PHE A 160 7.20 -14.11 -21.65
C PHE A 160 7.19 -13.53 -23.07
N VAL A 161 6.87 -12.25 -23.22
CA VAL A 161 6.87 -11.57 -24.53
C VAL A 161 8.26 -11.59 -25.16
N VAL A 162 9.32 -11.35 -24.38
CA VAL A 162 10.72 -11.44 -24.85
C VAL A 162 11.08 -12.86 -25.26
N SER A 163 10.63 -13.87 -24.50
CA SER A 163 10.84 -15.29 -24.83
C SER A 163 10.16 -15.67 -26.15
N MET A 164 9.02 -15.08 -26.47
CA MET A 164 8.18 -15.41 -27.63
C MET A 164 8.25 -14.35 -28.75
N GLN A 165 9.22 -13.45 -28.71
CA GLN A 165 9.30 -12.28 -29.60
C GLN A 165 9.26 -12.61 -31.10
N SER A 166 9.72 -13.80 -31.52
CA SER A 166 9.73 -14.22 -32.93
C SER A 166 8.34 -14.43 -33.52
N PHE A 167 7.34 -14.68 -32.69
CA PHE A 167 5.96 -14.93 -33.11
C PHE A 167 5.12 -13.65 -33.24
N TYR A 168 5.64 -12.52 -32.77
CA TYR A 168 4.92 -11.25 -32.78
C TYR A 168 5.27 -10.36 -33.97
N SER A 169 4.29 -9.59 -34.43
CA SER A 169 4.54 -8.53 -35.41
C SER A 169 5.42 -7.43 -34.80
N ARG A 170 6.28 -6.80 -35.60
CA ARG A 170 7.14 -5.69 -35.14
C ARG A 170 6.31 -4.53 -34.56
N PHE A 171 5.12 -4.29 -35.11
CA PHE A 171 4.22 -3.24 -34.66
C PHE A 171 3.66 -3.54 -33.27
N THR A 172 3.20 -4.77 -33.02
CA THR A 172 2.70 -5.22 -31.71
C THR A 172 3.78 -5.10 -30.64
N LEU A 173 5.00 -5.57 -30.95
CA LEU A 173 6.15 -5.46 -30.05
C LEU A 173 6.52 -4.00 -29.76
N TYR A 174 6.53 -3.14 -30.79
CA TYR A 174 6.86 -1.73 -30.62
C TYR A 174 5.89 -1.03 -29.66
N ILE A 175 4.58 -1.23 -29.85
CA ILE A 175 3.56 -0.68 -28.96
C ILE A 175 3.78 -1.17 -27.53
N TYR A 176 3.95 -2.49 -27.33
CA TYR A 176 4.17 -3.07 -26.01
C TYR A 176 5.42 -2.53 -25.30
N TYR A 177 6.58 -2.59 -25.95
CA TYR A 177 7.83 -2.09 -25.35
C TYR A 177 7.76 -0.60 -25.04
N SER A 178 7.13 0.20 -25.91
CA SER A 178 6.97 1.62 -25.64
C SER A 178 6.11 1.89 -24.41
N SER A 179 5.04 1.12 -24.21
CA SER A 179 4.20 1.25 -23.02
C SER A 179 4.93 0.88 -21.74
N VAL A 180 5.61 -0.27 -21.71
CA VAL A 180 6.40 -0.69 -20.54
C VAL A 180 7.43 0.38 -20.15
N ILE A 181 8.07 1.02 -21.15
CA ILE A 181 8.97 2.15 -20.89
C ILE A 181 8.23 3.33 -20.25
N TYR A 182 7.07 3.73 -20.78
CA TYR A 182 6.28 4.82 -20.20
C TYR A 182 5.77 4.50 -18.79
N GLN A 183 5.34 3.27 -18.52
CA GLN A 183 4.91 2.82 -17.20
C GLN A 183 6.08 2.86 -16.19
N ILE A 184 7.27 2.37 -16.56
CA ILE A 184 8.47 2.42 -15.70
C ILE A 184 8.88 3.87 -15.42
N LEU A 185 8.85 4.74 -16.44
CA LEU A 185 9.12 6.16 -16.27
C LEU A 185 8.09 6.83 -15.35
N PHE A 186 6.80 6.53 -15.52
CA PHE A 186 5.75 7.03 -14.66
C PHE A 186 5.94 6.58 -13.20
N GLY A 187 6.17 5.28 -12.98
CA GLY A 187 6.34 4.70 -11.66
C GLY A 187 7.59 5.22 -10.95
N SER A 188 8.74 5.24 -11.62
CA SER A 188 9.98 5.78 -11.06
C SER A 188 9.83 7.25 -10.66
N LEU A 189 9.21 8.06 -11.53
CA LEU A 189 8.94 9.46 -11.26
C LEU A 189 8.03 9.58 -10.02
N LEU A 190 6.93 8.83 -9.96
CA LEU A 190 5.94 8.85 -8.88
C LEU A 190 6.53 8.45 -7.51
N LEU A 191 7.44 7.47 -7.47
CA LEU A 191 8.10 6.99 -6.26
C LEU A 191 9.09 8.02 -5.70
N VAL A 192 9.97 8.56 -6.55
CA VAL A 192 11.11 9.40 -6.12
C VAL A 192 10.66 10.79 -5.67
N HIS A 193 9.57 11.31 -6.23
CA HIS A 193 9.20 12.71 -6.00
C HIS A 193 8.47 12.94 -4.67
N LEU A 194 9.09 13.67 -3.75
CA LEU A 194 8.39 14.32 -2.63
C LEU A 194 8.12 15.79 -3.02
N PRO A 195 6.86 16.18 -3.31
CA PRO A 195 6.57 17.55 -3.70
C PRO A 195 6.78 18.50 -2.52
N HIS A 196 7.44 19.64 -2.74
CA HIS A 196 7.45 20.73 -1.77
C HIS A 196 6.07 21.37 -1.70
N LEU A 197 5.45 21.33 -0.52
CA LEU A 197 4.08 21.80 -0.29
C LEU A 197 4.06 23.18 0.35
N CYS A 198 3.16 24.04 -0.13
CA CYS A 198 2.79 25.27 0.54
C CYS A 198 1.44 25.08 1.27
N PRO A 199 1.26 25.68 2.47
CA PRO A 199 -0.04 25.69 3.13
C PRO A 199 -1.08 26.40 2.25
N PHE A 200 -2.29 25.85 2.14
CA PHE A 200 -3.37 26.42 1.34
C PHE A 200 -3.87 27.74 1.99
N PRO A 201 -3.91 28.88 1.27
CA PRO A 201 -4.30 30.15 1.84
C PRO A 201 -5.79 30.13 2.26
N GLY A 202 -6.08 30.53 3.50
CA GLY A 202 -7.46 30.63 4.00
C GLY A 202 -8.08 29.37 4.60
N TYR A 203 -7.37 28.23 4.62
CA TYR A 203 -7.82 27.02 5.33
C TYR A 203 -7.19 26.99 6.73
N VAL A 204 -7.96 27.44 7.74
CA VAL A 204 -7.66 27.12 9.13
C VAL A 204 -8.24 25.72 9.36
N PRO A 205 -7.43 24.68 9.63
CA PRO A 205 -8.00 23.38 9.99
C PRO A 205 -8.95 23.62 11.16
N LEU A 206 -10.16 23.05 11.10
CA LEU A 206 -10.93 22.82 12.33
C LEU A 206 -10.00 21.97 13.18
N ARG A 207 -9.30 22.64 14.10
CA ARG A 207 -8.65 22.01 15.22
C ARG A 207 -9.80 21.25 15.88
N SER A 208 -9.87 19.94 15.66
CA SER A 208 -10.47 19.09 16.68
C SER A 208 -9.79 19.54 17.96
N GLU A 209 -10.57 19.96 18.94
CA GLU A 209 -10.12 20.43 20.24
C GLU A 209 -9.10 19.46 20.85
N PHE A 210 -7.84 19.55 20.41
CA PHE A 210 -6.71 19.36 21.28
C PHE A 210 -6.59 20.71 21.93
N ILE A 211 -7.28 20.79 23.08
CA ILE A 211 -7.16 21.80 24.11
C ILE A 211 -5.81 22.49 23.93
N ASP A 212 -5.91 23.76 23.57
CA ASP A 212 -4.81 24.67 23.61
C ASP A 212 -4.48 24.90 25.08
N ASP A 213 -3.77 23.95 25.70
CA ASP A 213 -3.09 24.27 26.94
C ASP A 213 -1.84 25.06 26.58
N ASN A 214 -2.08 26.32 26.27
CA ASN A 214 -1.21 27.43 26.62
C ASN A 214 -1.22 27.68 28.15
N ASN A 215 -1.49 26.64 28.94
CA ASN A 215 -1.17 26.59 30.36
C ASN A 215 0.22 25.98 30.50
N GLY A 216 1.22 26.81 30.24
CA GLY A 216 2.62 26.51 30.51
C GLY A 216 2.95 26.25 31.98
N GLU A 217 1.99 26.29 32.93
CA GLU A 217 2.33 26.33 34.35
C GLU A 217 1.42 25.53 35.33
N THR A 218 0.43 24.74 34.90
CA THR A 218 -0.54 24.16 35.87
C THR A 218 -0.63 22.63 35.98
N ILE A 219 0.27 21.85 35.38
CA ILE A 219 0.46 20.42 35.73
C ILE A 219 1.86 20.18 36.32
N LEU A 220 2.30 21.10 37.17
CA LEU A 220 3.37 20.87 38.15
C LEU A 220 2.75 20.52 39.50
N GLY A 221 1.85 19.54 39.50
CA GLY A 221 1.17 19.06 40.69
C GLY A 221 0.78 17.59 40.54
N ALA A 222 1.54 16.73 41.23
CA ALA A 222 1.31 15.30 41.43
C ALA A 222 1.41 14.39 40.17
N ASP A 223 2.62 13.85 39.99
CA ASP A 223 2.97 12.67 39.17
C ASP A 223 3.02 12.83 37.64
N HIS A 224 4.25 12.92 37.12
CA HIS A 224 4.61 12.72 35.71
C HIS A 224 4.28 11.29 35.24
N ILE A 225 3.02 10.97 35.03
CA ILE A 225 2.58 9.64 34.56
C ILE A 225 2.81 9.55 33.04
N CYS A 226 3.25 8.39 32.56
CA CYS A 226 3.49 8.14 31.13
C CYS A 226 2.20 8.35 30.31
N PRO A 227 2.21 9.22 29.28
CA PRO A 227 1.03 9.53 28.47
C PRO A 227 0.53 8.36 27.62
N GLU A 228 1.34 7.31 27.46
CA GLU A 228 0.91 6.04 26.83
C GLU A 228 -0.37 5.49 27.48
N ARG A 229 -0.53 5.66 28.80
CA ARG A 229 -1.66 5.14 29.58
C ARG A 229 -3.00 5.77 29.22
N TYR A 230 -2.98 7.01 28.74
CA TYR A 230 -4.17 7.79 28.39
C TYR A 230 -4.30 8.01 26.88
N ALA A 231 -3.36 7.48 26.09
CA ALA A 231 -3.35 7.61 24.65
C ALA A 231 -4.44 6.72 24.02
N SER A 232 -5.12 7.25 23.00
CA SER A 232 -6.05 6.47 22.17
C SER A 232 -5.34 5.29 21.52
N ILE A 233 -6.08 4.23 21.17
CA ILE A 233 -5.52 3.00 20.58
C ILE A 233 -4.66 3.34 19.34
N LEU A 234 -5.14 4.25 18.48
CA LEU A 234 -4.40 4.71 17.30
C LEU A 234 -3.10 5.46 17.65
N SER A 235 -3.11 6.29 18.70
CA SER A 235 -1.91 6.99 19.18
C SER A 235 -0.90 6.01 19.82
N ARG A 236 -1.37 4.96 20.49
CA ARG A 236 -0.51 3.90 21.05
C ARG A 236 0.19 3.10 19.94
N ILE A 237 -0.52 2.76 18.87
CA ILE A 237 0.04 2.02 17.72
C ILE A 237 1.01 2.89 16.92
N SER A 238 0.65 4.14 16.64
CA SER A 238 1.48 5.06 15.83
C SER A 238 2.61 5.75 16.62
N PHE A 239 2.80 5.39 17.89
CA PHE A 239 3.73 6.07 18.81
C PHE A 239 3.53 7.59 18.92
N GLY A 240 2.32 8.06 18.61
CA GLY A 240 1.97 9.48 18.60
C GLY A 240 2.17 10.16 19.95
N TRP A 241 2.03 9.41 21.06
CA TRP A 241 2.21 9.89 22.43
C TRP A 241 3.66 10.34 22.76
N ILE A 242 4.67 9.92 21.98
CA ILE A 242 6.09 10.32 22.17
C ILE A 242 6.39 11.69 21.53
N THR A 243 5.61 12.09 20.51
CA THR A 243 5.79 13.34 19.74
C THR A 243 6.07 14.61 20.57
N PRO A 244 5.38 14.89 21.71
CA PRO A 244 5.67 16.08 22.50
C PRO A 244 7.10 16.10 23.07
N LEU A 245 7.64 14.95 23.47
CA LEU A 245 9.02 14.84 23.99
C LEU A 245 10.04 15.06 22.87
N LEU A 246 9.80 14.48 21.69
CA LEU A 246 10.66 14.68 20.51
C LEU A 246 10.69 16.13 20.06
N ARG A 247 9.54 16.81 20.03
CA ARG A 247 9.46 18.23 19.70
C ARG A 247 10.25 19.08 20.71
N ARG A 248 10.18 18.77 22.00
CA ARG A 248 10.95 19.46 23.04
C ARG A 248 12.45 19.24 22.84
N GLY A 249 12.87 18.01 22.57
CA GLY A 249 14.25 17.63 22.25
C GLY A 249 14.82 18.32 21.00
N TYR A 250 13.97 18.64 20.03
CA TYR A 250 14.37 19.40 18.84
C TYR A 250 14.74 20.87 19.17
N HIS A 251 14.02 21.49 20.11
CA HIS A 251 14.25 22.89 20.48
C HIS A 251 15.28 23.08 21.59
N ARG A 252 15.41 22.11 22.51
CA ARG A 252 16.36 22.16 23.63
C ARG A 252 16.84 20.76 24.02
N PRO A 253 18.05 20.62 24.58
CA PRO A 253 18.50 19.35 25.16
C PRO A 253 17.53 18.84 26.23
N ILE A 254 17.16 17.56 26.16
CA ILE A 254 16.25 16.92 27.11
C ILE A 254 16.96 16.76 28.45
N THR A 255 16.29 17.15 29.54
CA THR A 255 16.77 16.96 30.91
C THR A 255 15.91 15.93 31.66
N GLU A 256 16.41 15.39 32.77
CA GLU A 256 15.71 14.34 33.55
C GLU A 256 14.28 14.73 33.97
N LYS A 257 14.05 16.02 34.19
CA LYS A 257 12.73 16.58 34.55
C LYS A 257 11.71 16.53 33.41
N ASP A 258 12.17 16.38 32.17
CA ASP A 258 11.31 16.28 30.98
C ASP A 258 10.88 14.83 30.69
N VAL A 259 11.48 13.84 31.36
CA VAL A 259 11.20 12.41 31.17
C VAL A 259 10.06 11.97 32.09
N TRP A 260 9.12 11.20 31.55
CA TRP A 260 8.00 10.66 32.33
C TRP A 260 8.47 9.61 33.34
N LYS A 261 7.78 9.51 34.48
CA LYS A 261 8.00 8.39 35.41
C LYS A 261 7.50 7.12 34.76
N LEU A 262 8.22 6.04 35.03
CA LEU A 262 7.85 4.69 34.62
C LEU A 262 6.47 4.34 35.21
N ASP A 263 5.64 3.65 34.42
CA ASP A 263 4.33 3.21 34.91
C ASP A 263 4.50 2.25 36.10
N SER A 264 3.54 2.29 37.00
CA SER A 264 3.47 1.44 38.21
C SER A 264 3.68 -0.06 37.95
N TRP A 265 3.30 -0.54 36.76
CA TRP A 265 3.45 -1.93 36.33
C TRP A 265 4.86 -2.30 35.89
N ASP A 266 5.61 -1.34 35.34
CA ASP A 266 6.96 -1.54 34.81
C ASP A 266 8.03 -1.28 35.88
N LYS A 267 7.62 -0.85 37.07
CA LYS A 267 8.49 -0.76 38.25
C LYS A 267 9.03 -2.14 38.62
N THR A 268 10.32 -2.19 38.94
CA THR A 268 11.03 -3.41 39.33
C THR A 268 10.38 -4.12 40.51
N GLU A 269 9.86 -3.38 41.49
CA GLU A 269 9.17 -3.95 42.66
C GLU A 269 7.93 -4.76 42.26
N THR A 270 7.05 -4.16 41.46
CA THR A 270 5.83 -4.79 40.96
C THR A 270 6.15 -6.00 40.08
N LEU A 271 7.11 -5.85 39.16
CA LEU A 271 7.50 -6.90 38.24
C LEU A 271 8.15 -8.09 38.97
N SER A 272 9.07 -7.80 39.90
CA SER A 272 9.74 -8.81 40.72
C SER A 272 8.73 -9.55 41.60
N ALA A 273 7.84 -8.85 42.30
CA ALA A 273 6.82 -9.48 43.13
C ALA A 273 5.89 -10.40 42.32
N ARG A 274 5.50 -9.98 41.11
CA ARG A 274 4.69 -10.81 40.21
C ARG A 274 5.45 -12.03 39.72
N PHE A 275 6.71 -11.86 39.31
CA PHE A 275 7.57 -12.97 38.90
C PHE A 275 7.77 -13.99 40.03
N GLN A 276 8.06 -13.53 41.26
CA GLN A 276 8.24 -14.41 42.42
C GLN A 276 6.99 -15.24 42.73
N ARG A 277 5.79 -14.65 42.61
CA ARG A 277 4.53 -15.39 42.75
C ARG A 277 4.38 -16.48 41.68
N CYS A 278 4.61 -16.13 40.41
CA CYS A 278 4.54 -17.08 39.30
C CYS A 278 5.60 -18.19 39.42
N TRP A 279 6.79 -17.85 39.89
CA TRP A 279 7.89 -18.78 40.11
C TRP A 279 7.59 -19.75 41.25
N ALA A 280 7.06 -19.28 42.37
CA ALA A 280 6.67 -20.12 43.51
C ALA A 280 5.62 -21.17 43.11
N GLU A 281 4.67 -20.80 42.25
CA GLU A 281 3.65 -21.72 41.75
C GLU A 281 4.23 -22.72 40.72
N GLU A 282 5.18 -22.30 39.88
CA GLU A 282 5.85 -23.20 38.93
C GLU A 282 6.79 -24.19 39.64
N CYS A 283 7.45 -23.78 40.73
CA CYS A 283 8.30 -24.63 41.57
C CYS A 283 7.56 -25.80 42.22
N ARG A 284 6.23 -25.73 42.37
CA ARG A 284 5.39 -26.82 42.90
C ARG A 284 5.14 -27.93 41.86
N ARG A 285 5.50 -27.72 40.60
CA ARG A 285 5.26 -28.67 39.51
C ARG A 285 6.40 -29.68 39.41
N LYS A 286 6.10 -30.87 38.88
CA LYS A 286 7.08 -31.96 38.68
C LYS A 286 8.27 -31.58 37.77
N LYS A 287 8.12 -30.58 36.89
CA LYS A 287 9.16 -30.07 35.98
C LYS A 287 9.06 -28.53 35.89
N PRO A 288 9.75 -27.77 36.76
CA PRO A 288 9.67 -26.32 36.78
C PRO A 288 10.41 -25.71 35.59
N TRP A 289 9.74 -24.83 34.83
CA TRP A 289 10.30 -24.20 33.63
C TRP A 289 10.30 -22.66 33.75
N LEU A 290 11.49 -22.06 33.73
CA LEU A 290 11.69 -20.60 33.87
C LEU A 290 10.89 -19.79 32.84
N LEU A 291 10.89 -20.22 31.58
CA LEU A 291 10.16 -19.55 30.50
C LEU A 291 8.65 -19.51 30.75
N ARG A 292 8.09 -20.52 31.43
CA ARG A 292 6.67 -20.54 31.78
C ARG A 292 6.35 -19.53 32.88
N ALA A 293 7.21 -19.42 33.89
CA ALA A 293 7.07 -18.42 34.94
C ALA A 293 7.23 -16.99 34.40
N LEU A 294 8.20 -16.77 33.49
CA LEU A 294 8.37 -15.50 32.77
C LEU A 294 7.15 -15.16 31.92
N ASN A 295 6.60 -16.12 31.16
CA ASN A 295 5.41 -15.90 30.37
C ASN A 295 4.16 -15.63 31.24
N CYS A 296 4.07 -16.22 32.43
CA CYS A 296 2.98 -15.94 33.36
C CYS A 296 3.08 -14.51 33.96
N SER A 297 4.30 -14.02 34.24
CA SER A 297 4.52 -12.68 34.80
C SER A 297 4.45 -11.56 33.76
N LEU A 298 4.90 -11.80 32.52
CA LEU A 298 5.03 -10.80 31.44
C LEU A 298 4.09 -11.02 30.23
N GLY A 299 3.58 -12.24 30.03
CA GLY A 299 3.02 -12.70 28.75
C GLY A 299 1.72 -12.03 28.30
N GLY A 300 0.92 -11.47 29.21
CA GLY A 300 -0.30 -10.73 28.84
C GLY A 300 -0.04 -9.54 27.90
N ARG A 301 1.16 -8.95 27.91
CA ARG A 301 1.58 -7.88 26.98
C ARG A 301 2.29 -8.44 25.74
N LEU A 302 3.09 -9.49 25.89
CA LEU A 302 3.79 -10.11 24.76
C LEU A 302 2.82 -10.76 23.77
N VAL A 303 1.70 -11.33 24.24
CA VAL A 303 0.65 -11.86 23.34
C VAL A 303 -0.05 -10.74 22.59
N VAL A 304 -0.32 -9.59 23.20
CA VAL A 304 -0.92 -8.43 22.50
C VAL A 304 0.06 -7.86 21.47
N ILE A 305 1.34 -7.76 21.80
CA ILE A 305 2.38 -7.31 20.85
C ILE A 305 2.57 -8.34 19.72
N PHE A 306 2.57 -9.64 20.00
CA PHE A 306 2.67 -10.68 18.98
C PHE A 306 1.42 -10.77 18.10
N VAL A 307 0.21 -10.64 18.67
CA VAL A 307 -1.04 -10.61 17.90
C VAL A 307 -1.13 -9.34 17.06
N SER A 308 -0.76 -8.18 17.60
CA SER A 308 -0.72 -6.93 16.83
C SER A 308 0.41 -6.87 15.80
N LEU A 309 1.57 -7.51 16.03
CA LEU A 309 2.59 -7.70 14.99
C LEU A 309 2.16 -8.73 13.94
N TRP A 310 1.44 -9.78 14.33
CA TRP A 310 0.90 -10.78 13.41
C TRP A 310 -0.14 -10.16 12.46
N ASP A 311 -1.04 -9.32 12.99
CA ASP A 311 -2.02 -8.58 12.17
C ASP A 311 -1.36 -7.54 11.24
N HIS A 312 -0.27 -6.90 11.66
CA HIS A 312 0.48 -5.97 10.80
C HIS A 312 1.41 -6.66 9.78
N CYS A 313 1.94 -7.84 10.10
CA CYS A 313 2.76 -8.63 9.15
C CYS A 313 1.90 -9.38 8.12
N CYS A 314 0.68 -9.82 8.45
CA CYS A 314 -0.25 -10.35 7.46
C CYS A 314 -0.73 -9.31 6.44
N LEU A 315 -0.72 -8.02 6.78
CA LEU A 315 -1.00 -6.91 5.87
C LEU A 315 0.20 -6.50 4.97
N ILE A 316 1.37 -7.10 5.17
CA ILE A 316 2.58 -6.87 4.36
C ILE A 316 2.89 -8.09 3.46
N VAL A 317 2.21 -9.23 3.65
CA VAL A 317 2.38 -10.46 2.83
C VAL A 317 1.04 -11.09 2.44
N SER A 318 0.10 -10.28 1.97
CA SER A 318 -1.05 -10.72 1.15
C SER A 318 -1.42 -9.59 0.20
#